data_AF-X0XL05-F1
#
_entry.id   AF-X0XL05-F1
#
_cell.length_a   1.000
_cell.length_b   1.000
_cell.length_c   1.000
_cell.angle_alpha   90.00
_cell.angle_beta   90.00
_cell.angle_gamma   90.00
#
_symmetry.space_group_name_H-M   'P 1'
#
loop_
_entity.id
_entity.type
_entity.pdbx_description
1 polymer ?
#
loop_
_entity_poly.entity_id
_entity_poly.type
_entity_poly.pdbx_seq_one_letter_code
_entity_poly.pdbx_strand_id
1 'polypeptide(L)' 'YNGLLVGTDPVAVDATGLRILQAKRREFFGEDRPLDPPAKHILLADTRHGIGTADPEKIELIKLGWQEDILI' A
#
# COMPACT_ATOMS: atom_id res chain seq x y z
N TYR A 1 -5.32 -2.80 12.47
CA TYR A 1 -5.51 -1.62 11.59
C TYR A 1 -6.94 -1.72 11.09
N ASN A 2 -7.85 -0.85 11.56
CA ASN A 2 -9.30 -0.95 11.31
C ASN A 2 -9.79 0.18 10.38
N GLY A 3 -8.96 0.54 9.39
CA GLY A 3 -9.26 1.60 8.43
C GLY A 3 -9.90 1.07 7.15
N LEU A 4 -10.49 1.97 6.37
CA LEU A 4 -11.02 1.71 5.04
C LEU A 4 -10.21 2.50 4.01
N LEU A 5 -9.71 1.83 2.97
CA LEU A 5 -9.12 2.49 1.80
C LEU A 5 -10.18 2.62 0.72
N VAL A 6 -10.30 3.81 0.13
CA VAL A 6 -11.25 4.09 -0.96
C VAL A 6 -10.54 4.94 -2.00
N GLY A 7 -10.70 4.59 -3.28
CA GLY A 7 -10.11 5.31 -4.39
C GLY A 7 -10.72 4.86 -5.73
N THR A 8 -10.53 5.66 -6.77
CA THR A 8 -11.01 5.34 -8.13
C THR A 8 -10.02 4.50 -8.92
N ASP A 9 -8.73 4.54 -8.55
CA ASP A 9 -7.70 3.68 -9.10
C ASP A 9 -7.51 2.47 -8.16
N PRO A 10 -7.93 1.26 -8.57
CA PRO A 10 -7.78 0.07 -7.74
C PRO A 10 -6.31 -0.31 -7.49
N VAL A 11 -5.41 -0.03 -8.44
CA VAL A 11 -3.97 -0.32 -8.29
C VAL A 11 -3.37 0.58 -7.21
N ALA A 12 -3.76 1.85 -7.18
CA ALA A 12 -3.31 2.80 -6.15
C ALA A 12 -3.80 2.39 -4.75
N VAL A 13 -5.03 1.88 -4.65
CA VAL A 13 -5.61 1.35 -3.41
C VAL A 13 -4.81 0.13 -2.93
N ASP A 14 -4.56 -0.84 -3.81
CA ASP A 14 -3.78 -2.05 -3.48
C ASP A 14 -2.33 -1.71 -3.10
N ALA A 15 -1.69 -0.80 -3.83
CA ALA A 15 -0.32 -0.35 -3.54
C ALA A 15 -0.23 0.34 -2.18
N THR A 16 -1.21 1.18 -1.83
CA THR A 16 -1.30 1.81 -0.51
C THR A 16 -1.53 0.77 0.59
N GLY A 17 -2.41 -0.21 0.35
CA GLY A 17 -2.64 -1.33 1.27
C GLY A 17 -1.38 -2.17 1.50
N LEU A 18 -0.61 -2.45 0.45
CA LEU A 18 0.67 -3.16 0.55
C LEU A 18 1.67 -2.39 1.42
N ARG A 19 1.76 -1.06 1.28
CA ARG A 19 2.65 -0.22 2.10
C ARG A 19 2.27 -0.27 3.58
N ILE A 20 0.98 -0.20 3.90
CA ILE A 20 0.48 -0.33 5.28
C ILE A 20 0.83 -1.71 5.84
N LEU A 21 0.64 -2.77 5.04
CA LEU A 21 0.96 -4.14 5.46
C LEU A 21 2.46 -4.31 5.72
N GLN A 22 3.32 -3.79 4.85
CA GLN A 22 4.77 -3.81 5.02
C GLN A 22 5.20 -3.04 6.29
N ALA A 23 4.63 -1.85 6.52
CA ALA A 23 4.88 -1.08 7.72
C ALA A 23 4.46 -1.85 8.99
N LYS A 24 3.30 -2.51 8.98
CA LYS A 24 2.85 -3.33 10.11
C LYS A 24 3.73 -4.55 10.34
N ARG A 25 4.20 -5.19 9.27
CA ARG A 25 5.15 -6.31 9.37
C ARG A 25 6.46 -5.86 9.98
N ARG A 26 6.98 -4.70 9.57
CA ARG A 26 8.20 -4.13 10.15
C ARG A 26 8.05 -3.83 11.63
N GLU A 27 6.92 -3.26 12.05
CA GLU A 27 6.60 -3.03 13.46
C GLU A 27 6.53 -4.34 14.26
N PHE A 28 5.91 -5.39 13.69
CA PHE A 28 5.73 -6.68 14.36
C PHE A 28 7.02 -7.51 14.47
N PHE A 29 7.80 -7.58 13.38
CA PHE A 29 9.01 -8.40 13.33
C PHE A 29 10.27 -7.65 13.77
N GLY A 30 10.25 -6.31 13.80
CA GLY A 30 11.42 -5.47 14.11
C GLY A 30 12.45 -5.38 12.98
N GLU A 31 12.19 -6.00 11.82
CA GLU A 31 13.07 -6.02 10.66
C GLU A 31 12.27 -5.90 9.35
N ASP A 32 12.95 -5.56 8.26
CA ASP A 32 12.31 -5.59 6.94
C ASP A 32 12.20 -7.03 6.43
N ARG A 33 11.01 -7.61 6.59
CA ARG A 33 10.68 -8.95 6.12
C ARG A 33 9.66 -8.85 4.98
N PRO A 34 10.10 -8.96 3.71
CA PRO A 34 9.22 -8.85 2.56
C PRO A 34 8.13 -9.94 2.56
N LEU A 35 7.12 -9.75 1.72
CA LEU A 35 6.13 -10.78 1.44
C LEU A 35 6.76 -11.89 0.60
N ASP A 36 6.43 -13.14 0.94
CA ASP A 36 6.79 -14.31 0.17
C ASP A 36 5.51 -15.16 -0.08
N PRO A 37 5.01 -15.24 -1.32
CA PRO A 37 5.56 -14.62 -2.52
C PRO A 37 5.36 -13.09 -2.55
N PRO A 38 6.20 -12.34 -3.29
CA PRO A 38 6.03 -10.90 -3.45
C PRO A 38 4.74 -10.56 -4.19
N ALA A 39 4.11 -9.43 -3.84
CA ALA A 39 2.89 -8.90 -4.47
C ALA A 39 3.14 -8.27 -5.86
N LYS A 40 3.82 -9.02 -6.74
CA LYS A 40 4.27 -8.56 -8.07
C LYS A 40 3.15 -8.08 -8.98
N HIS A 41 1.92 -8.57 -8.78
CA HIS A 41 0.77 -8.22 -9.61
C HIS A 41 0.43 -6.73 -9.52
N ILE A 42 0.64 -6.10 -8.36
CA ILE A 42 0.41 -4.66 -8.16
C ILE A 42 1.40 -3.86 -9.01
N LEU A 43 2.70 -4.17 -8.91
CA LEU A 43 3.74 -3.46 -9.67
C LEU A 43 3.60 -3.68 -11.19
N LEU A 44 3.22 -4.88 -11.62
CA LEU A 44 3.03 -5.20 -13.03
C LEU A 44 1.80 -4.51 -13.62
N ALA A 45 0.76 -4.25 -12.84
CA ALA A 45 -0.42 -3.52 -13.28
C ALA A 45 -0.06 -2.10 -13.77
N ASP A 46 0.86 -1.42 -13.08
CA ASP A 46 1.41 -0.13 -13.49
C ASP A 46 2.42 -0.29 -14.64
N THR A 47 3.53 -0.97 -14.38
CA THR A 47 4.71 -0.97 -15.27
C THR A 47 4.53 -1.71 -16.60
N ARG A 48 3.73 -2.77 -16.63
CA ARG A 48 3.56 -3.62 -17.82
C ARG A 48 2.22 -3.42 -18.50
N HIS A 49 1.16 -3.21 -17.71
CA HIS A 49 -0.21 -3.17 -18.21
C HIS A 49 -0.78 -1.75 -18.30
N GLY A 50 -0.23 -0.77 -17.57
CA GLY A 50 -0.68 0.62 -17.61
C GLY A 50 -2.13 0.82 -17.18
N ILE A 51 -2.65 -0.03 -16.28
CA ILE A 51 -4.08 -0.05 -15.87
C ILE A 51 -4.33 0.62 -14.50
N GLY A 52 -3.37 1.39 -14.01
CA GLY A 52 -3.42 2.12 -12.75
C GLY A 52 -2.01 2.47 -12.29
N THR A 53 -1.86 3.15 -11.15
CA THR A 53 -0.55 3.54 -10.62
C THR A 53 -0.23 2.81 -9.31
N ALA A 54 0.99 2.25 -9.25
CA ALA A 54 1.56 1.66 -8.04
C ALA A 54 2.62 2.57 -7.40
N ASP A 55 2.92 3.70 -8.04
CA ASP A 55 3.95 4.65 -7.65
C ASP A 55 3.49 5.56 -6.49
N PRO A 56 4.07 5.44 -5.29
CA PRO A 56 3.70 6.25 -4.12
C PRO A 56 3.74 7.75 -4.34
N GLU A 57 4.63 8.24 -5.21
CA GLU A 57 4.80 9.69 -5.46
C GLU A 57 3.71 10.26 -6.36
N LYS A 58 2.98 9.38 -7.07
CA LYS A 58 1.87 9.75 -7.96
C LYS A 58 0.49 9.49 -7.32
N ILE A 59 0.47 8.87 -6.14
CA ILE A 59 -0.77 8.60 -5.39
C ILE A 59 -0.99 9.73 -4.39
N GLU A 60 -2.03 10.53 -4.61
CA GLU A 60 -2.50 11.48 -3.60
C GLU A 60 -3.18 10.72 -2.46
N LEU A 61 -2.57 10.76 -1.27
CA LEU A 61 -3.08 10.07 -0.08
C LEU A 61 -3.68 11.07 0.92
N ILE A 62 -5.00 11.07 1.03
CA ILE A 62 -5.74 11.87 2.01
C ILE A 62 -6.05 10.99 3.24
N LYS A 63 -5.62 11.42 4.42
CA LYS A 63 -5.80 10.69 5.68
C LYS A 63 -6.90 11.36 6.51
N LEU A 64 -7.94 10.60 6.86
CA LEU A 64 -9.11 11.08 7.59
C LEU A 64 -9.39 10.20 8.81
N GLY A 65 -9.92 10.79 9.87
CA GLY A 65 -10.30 10.07 11.09
C GLY A 65 -9.14 9.86 12.05
N TRP A 66 -9.13 8.73 12.76
CA TRP A 66 -8.18 8.41 13.84
C TRP A 66 -6.73 8.37 13.34
N GLN A 67 -5.84 9.13 13.99
CA GLN A 67 -4.44 9.30 13.56
C GLN A 67 -3.41 8.60 14.47
N GLU A 68 -3.81 8.15 15.66
CA GLU A 68 -2.90 7.42 16.55
C GLU A 68 -2.45 6.12 15.89
N ASP A 69 -1.14 5.83 15.97
CA ASP A 69 -0.50 4.64 15.39
C ASP A 69 -0.72 4.44 13.88
N ILE A 70 -0.99 5.53 13.14
CA ILE A 70 -1.11 5.47 11.68
C ILE A 70 0.24 5.11 11.05
N LEU A 71 0.23 4.16 10.13
CA LEU A 71 1.45 3.56 9.57
C LEU A 71 1.95 4.25 8.29
N ILE A 72 1.27 5.29 7.84
CA ILE A 72 1.51 6.01 6.58
C ILE A 72 0.98 7.44 6.66
#